data_AF-A0A7V8NT76-F1
#
_entry.id   AF-A0A7V8NT76-F1
#
_cell.length_a   1.000
_cell.length_b   1.000
_cell.length_c   1.000
_cell.angle_alpha   90.00
_cell.angle_beta   90.00
_cell.angle_gamma   90.00
#
_symmetry.space_group_name_H-M   'P 1'
#
loop_
_entity.id
_entity.type
_entity.pdbx_description
1 polymer ?
#
loop_
_entity_poly.entity_id
_entity_poly.type
_entity_poly.pdbx_seq_one_letter_code
_entity_poly.pdbx_strand_id
1 'polypeptide(L)'
;GTGAITCTNISVGPNNVVARVVCFTGAGGGNFFYIPQDVDVVVSGQPTQHNTKTIIPDNGTTTMTFNFSDAVLLSATAIDIPGANRFNTIELGSCRGVISYSSRLFAWSEQNKVMNLRNWSFDGGIGGVGLGTLYPLGWTLDPANGAGGSLSLGSAVFGWCYQISNQSGITQAAYGMLTQPAWQDEFQVPIINASTLYSVRLCAAVNPAQASGNLVVDLFSPSKGVALGSFSVPLASMTTTFQIYSGTMLTVGLQPVPPDLLIRIWAQNVLNGAVITIDRIEPFPTYNPVTTTAMKASYVNDQEAFDQVTGVCGPAQNSQPINGAMELFDLLYALKERSWYSTFDNGVTEPNKWNWKEVSNKVGTIGINSYDWGEGWAMSANREGVFFFEGGEPLKVSQEIQPLWDLINWPYGYTLWL
;
A
#
# COMPACT_ATOMS: atom_id res chain seq x y z
N GLY A 1 -6.57 23.00 -33.54
CA GLY A 1 -5.26 22.79 -34.19
C GLY A 1 -4.77 21.43 -33.77
N THR A 2 -4.50 20.55 -34.73
CA THR A 2 -4.01 19.19 -34.51
C THR A 2 -2.53 19.21 -34.16
N GLY A 3 -2.23 19.50 -32.89
CA GLY A 3 -0.90 19.28 -32.33
C GLY A 3 -0.81 17.84 -31.83
N ALA A 4 0.17 17.09 -32.31
CA ALA A 4 0.52 15.82 -31.69
C ALA A 4 1.35 16.09 -30.42
N ILE A 5 1.14 15.28 -29.39
CA ILE A 5 1.85 15.38 -28.11
C ILE A 5 2.83 14.20 -28.04
N THR A 6 4.13 14.50 -27.97
CA THR A 6 5.15 13.48 -27.75
C THR A 6 5.51 13.42 -26.27
N CYS A 7 5.32 12.26 -25.67
CA CYS A 7 5.76 11.95 -24.31
C CYS A 7 7.05 11.14 -24.37
N THR A 8 8.09 11.57 -23.67
CA THR A 8 9.39 10.89 -23.53
C THR A 8 9.63 10.49 -22.08
N ASN A 9 10.58 9.59 -21.84
CA ASN A 9 10.91 9.07 -20.50
C ASN A 9 9.70 8.44 -19.78
N ILE A 10 8.84 7.79 -20.55
CA ILE A 10 7.72 7.02 -19.99
C ILE A 10 8.31 5.86 -19.19
N SER A 11 7.97 5.79 -17.91
CA SER A 11 8.49 4.78 -17.00
C SER A 11 8.10 3.38 -17.46
N VAL A 12 8.99 2.44 -17.22
CA VAL A 12 8.76 1.00 -17.32
C VAL A 12 8.62 0.46 -15.91
N GLY A 13 7.73 -0.52 -15.71
CA GLY A 13 7.53 -1.20 -14.43
C GLY A 13 8.04 -2.64 -14.46
N PRO A 14 7.71 -3.46 -13.46
CA PRO A 14 8.16 -4.84 -13.39
C PRO A 14 7.65 -5.74 -14.52
N ASN A 15 8.25 -6.92 -14.68
CA ASN A 15 8.02 -7.79 -15.84
C ASN A 15 6.56 -8.25 -16.03
N ASN A 16 5.73 -8.16 -14.98
CA ASN A 16 4.30 -8.45 -15.03
C ASN A 16 3.44 -7.30 -15.59
N VAL A 17 4.03 -6.12 -15.84
CA VAL A 17 3.32 -5.01 -16.51
C VAL A 17 3.14 -5.35 -17.98
N VAL A 18 1.88 -5.44 -18.42
CA VAL A 18 1.51 -5.76 -19.81
C VAL A 18 1.05 -4.54 -20.61
N ALA A 19 0.65 -3.46 -19.92
CA ALA A 19 0.23 -2.22 -20.53
C ALA A 19 0.45 -1.05 -19.56
N ARG A 20 0.58 0.15 -20.11
CA ARG A 20 0.71 1.42 -19.38
C ARG A 20 -0.22 2.45 -19.99
N VAL A 21 -0.66 3.41 -19.18
CA VAL A 21 -1.61 4.44 -19.61
C VAL A 21 -0.98 5.81 -19.43
N VAL A 22 -1.07 6.66 -20.46
CA VAL A 22 -0.75 8.08 -20.36
C VAL A 22 -2.06 8.85 -20.28
N CYS A 23 -2.22 9.63 -19.22
CA CYS A 23 -3.43 10.40 -18.96
C CYS A 23 -3.20 11.87 -19.30
N PHE A 24 -4.21 12.50 -19.89
CA PHE A 24 -4.17 13.91 -20.29
C PHE A 24 -5.35 14.66 -19.70
N THR A 25 -5.21 15.98 -19.54
CA THR A 25 -6.30 16.87 -19.14
C THR A 25 -6.46 17.98 -20.17
N GLY A 26 -7.67 18.54 -20.26
CA GLY A 26 -7.96 19.66 -21.16
C GLY A 26 -7.19 20.93 -20.75
N ALA A 27 -7.04 21.85 -21.70
CA ALA A 27 -6.45 23.15 -21.42
C ALA A 27 -7.25 23.90 -20.34
N GLY A 28 -6.56 24.49 -19.35
CA GLY A 28 -7.19 25.15 -18.20
C GLY A 28 -7.42 24.25 -16.98
N GLY A 29 -7.15 22.94 -17.11
CA GLY A 29 -7.30 21.98 -16.03
C GLY A 29 -8.73 21.47 -15.85
N GLY A 30 -8.85 20.37 -15.10
CA GLY A 30 -10.09 19.64 -14.89
C GLY A 30 -9.75 18.19 -14.57
N ASN A 31 -10.62 17.28 -15.01
CA ASN A 31 -10.37 15.85 -14.85
C ASN A 31 -9.22 15.38 -15.74
N PHE A 32 -8.55 14.31 -15.34
CA PHE A 32 -7.60 13.57 -16.17
C PHE A 32 -8.31 12.40 -16.85
N PHE A 33 -7.98 12.18 -18.12
CA PHE A 33 -8.62 11.19 -18.96
C PHE A 33 -7.60 10.31 -19.67
N TYR A 34 -8.02 9.09 -20.00
CA TYR A 34 -7.31 8.24 -20.97
C TYR A 34 -8.27 7.75 -22.06
N ILE A 35 -7.72 7.57 -23.26
CA ILE A 35 -8.46 7.12 -24.44
C ILE A 35 -8.20 5.61 -24.58
N PRO A 36 -9.22 4.75 -24.40
CA PRO A 36 -9.01 3.30 -24.34
C PRO A 36 -8.70 2.66 -25.70
N GLN A 37 -9.18 3.25 -26.78
CA GLN A 37 -9.05 2.74 -28.15
C GLN A 37 -8.97 3.90 -29.15
N ASP A 38 -8.42 3.64 -30.34
CA ASP A 38 -8.36 4.65 -31.38
C ASP A 38 -9.78 5.07 -31.82
N VAL A 39 -9.97 6.35 -32.12
CA VAL A 39 -11.26 6.93 -32.51
C VAL A 39 -11.10 7.72 -33.80
N ASP A 40 -11.84 7.33 -34.84
CA ASP A 40 -11.93 8.08 -36.08
C ASP A 40 -13.18 8.98 -36.09
N VAL A 41 -12.98 10.29 -36.28
CA VAL A 41 -14.08 11.24 -36.49
C VAL A 41 -14.39 11.28 -37.98
N VAL A 42 -15.59 10.84 -38.34
CA VAL A 42 -16.07 10.73 -39.72
C VAL A 42 -17.00 11.90 -40.04
N VAL A 43 -16.68 12.66 -41.10
CA VAL A 43 -17.58 13.67 -41.66
C VAL A 43 -17.92 13.26 -43.08
N SER A 44 -19.22 13.17 -43.41
CA SER A 44 -19.71 12.74 -44.73
C SER A 44 -19.20 11.37 -45.17
N GLY A 45 -19.04 10.42 -44.23
CA GLY A 45 -18.62 9.04 -44.53
C GLY A 45 -17.12 8.85 -44.78
N GLN A 46 -16.28 9.88 -44.60
CA GLN A 46 -14.83 9.78 -44.67
C GLN A 46 -14.17 10.10 -43.31
N PRO A 47 -13.18 9.32 -42.85
CA PRO A 47 -12.43 9.63 -41.63
C PRO A 47 -11.63 10.93 -41.84
N THR A 48 -12.05 11.98 -41.15
CA THR A 48 -11.44 13.32 -41.25
C THR A 48 -10.40 13.59 -40.16
N GLN A 49 -10.45 12.85 -39.05
CA GLN A 49 -9.49 12.94 -37.97
C GLN A 49 -9.33 11.60 -37.29
N HIS A 50 -8.09 11.08 -37.27
CA HIS A 50 -7.72 9.91 -36.49
C HIS A 50 -7.22 10.35 -35.11
N ASN A 51 -7.81 9.79 -34.05
CA ASN A 51 -7.44 10.05 -32.67
C ASN A 51 -6.84 8.76 -32.09
N THR A 52 -5.60 8.81 -31.63
CA THR A 52 -4.90 7.66 -31.07
C THR A 52 -5.35 7.38 -29.64
N LYS A 53 -5.45 6.11 -29.26
CA LYS A 53 -5.53 5.66 -27.87
C LYS A 53 -4.32 6.13 -27.08
N THR A 54 -4.49 6.25 -25.77
CA THR A 54 -3.41 6.64 -24.85
C THR A 54 -2.89 5.48 -24.01
N ILE A 55 -3.26 4.24 -24.39
CA ILE A 55 -2.75 2.98 -23.84
C ILE A 55 -1.54 2.51 -24.66
N ILE A 56 -0.44 2.26 -23.95
CA ILE A 56 0.79 1.64 -24.46
C ILE A 56 0.72 0.14 -24.14
N PRO A 57 0.57 -0.75 -25.14
CA PRO A 57 0.30 -2.17 -24.92
C PRO A 57 1.58 -3.00 -24.64
N ASP A 58 2.58 -2.38 -24.03
CA ASP A 58 3.87 -2.98 -23.71
C ASP A 58 4.50 -2.31 -22.50
N ASN A 59 5.62 -2.87 -22.02
CA ASN A 59 6.42 -2.36 -20.91
C ASN A 59 7.85 -1.96 -21.31
N GLY A 60 8.09 -1.68 -22.59
CA GLY A 60 9.42 -1.31 -23.13
C GLY A 60 9.47 0.06 -23.78
N THR A 61 8.34 0.53 -24.33
CA THR A 61 8.24 1.82 -25.03
C THR A 61 8.39 2.97 -24.04
N THR A 62 9.46 3.75 -24.14
CA THR A 62 9.74 4.92 -23.27
C THR A 62 9.43 6.25 -23.95
N THR A 63 9.04 6.24 -25.23
CA THR A 63 8.64 7.43 -25.99
C THR A 63 7.48 7.09 -26.92
N MET A 64 6.40 7.89 -26.89
CA MET A 64 5.24 7.72 -27.77
C MET A 64 4.64 9.09 -28.12
N THR A 65 4.10 9.19 -29.34
CA THR A 65 3.37 10.37 -29.81
C THR A 65 1.88 10.06 -29.88
N PHE A 66 1.08 10.91 -29.24
CA PHE A 66 -0.37 10.84 -29.20
C PHE A 66 -0.98 11.98 -30.02
N ASN A 67 -2.06 11.70 -30.72
CA ASN A 67 -2.80 12.70 -31.50
C ASN A 67 -4.28 12.53 -31.24
N PHE A 68 -4.94 13.55 -30.69
CA PHE A 68 -6.38 13.53 -30.43
C PHE A 68 -6.92 14.96 -30.36
N SER A 69 -8.24 15.12 -30.53
CA SER A 69 -8.94 16.37 -30.26
C SER A 69 -9.38 16.47 -28.80
N ASP A 70 -9.56 17.71 -28.32
CA ASP A 70 -10.13 17.99 -26.99
C ASP A 70 -11.52 17.34 -26.82
N ALA A 71 -12.34 17.32 -27.88
CA ALA A 71 -13.67 16.71 -27.83
C ALA A 71 -13.58 15.20 -27.56
N VAL A 72 -12.64 14.49 -28.19
CA VAL A 72 -12.41 13.07 -27.94
C VAL A 72 -11.85 12.86 -26.53
N LEU A 73 -10.87 13.66 -26.11
CA LEU A 73 -10.27 13.55 -24.77
C LEU A 73 -11.31 13.72 -23.65
N LEU A 74 -12.13 14.78 -23.73
CA LEU A 74 -13.12 15.11 -22.69
C LEU A 74 -14.31 14.14 -22.66
N SER A 75 -14.51 13.36 -23.73
CA SER A 75 -15.49 12.28 -23.80
C SER A 75 -14.95 10.91 -23.37
N ALA A 76 -13.64 10.82 -23.10
CA ALA A 76 -12.97 9.57 -22.76
C ALA A 76 -13.14 9.22 -21.28
N THR A 77 -12.42 8.19 -20.81
CA THR A 77 -12.56 7.69 -19.44
C THR A 77 -11.80 8.58 -18.45
N ALA A 78 -12.50 9.19 -17.51
CA ALA A 78 -11.91 9.99 -16.44
C ALA A 78 -11.27 9.11 -15.34
N ILE A 79 -10.19 9.59 -14.72
CA ILE A 79 -9.38 8.84 -13.73
C ILE A 79 -9.21 9.54 -12.39
N ASP A 80 -9.97 10.60 -12.13
CA ASP A 80 -9.90 11.43 -10.92
C ASP A 80 -11.31 11.83 -10.42
N ILE A 81 -12.29 10.99 -10.72
CA ILE A 81 -13.67 11.11 -10.25
C ILE A 81 -13.97 10.11 -9.11
N PRO A 82 -15.00 10.35 -8.29
CA PRO A 82 -15.46 9.36 -7.31
C PRO A 82 -15.71 7.99 -7.97
N GLY A 83 -15.15 6.92 -7.40
CA GLY A 83 -15.24 5.56 -7.93
C GLY A 83 -14.20 5.19 -8.98
N ALA A 84 -13.33 6.11 -9.40
CA ALA A 84 -12.25 5.83 -10.34
C ALA A 84 -11.01 6.74 -10.16
N ASN A 85 -10.80 7.32 -8.97
CA ASN A 85 -9.68 8.21 -8.71
C ASN A 85 -8.37 7.44 -8.51
N ARG A 86 -7.54 7.42 -9.56
CA ARG A 86 -6.24 6.73 -9.63
C ARG A 86 -5.11 7.49 -8.92
N PHE A 87 -5.27 8.77 -8.61
CA PHE A 87 -4.25 9.52 -7.86
C PHE A 87 -4.29 9.19 -6.37
N ASN A 88 -5.44 8.75 -5.88
CA ASN A 88 -5.66 8.37 -4.48
C ASN A 88 -5.57 6.85 -4.26
N THR A 89 -5.27 6.07 -5.31
CA THR A 89 -5.07 4.63 -5.15
C THR A 89 -3.80 4.34 -4.40
N ILE A 90 -3.86 3.34 -3.54
CA ILE A 90 -2.77 2.97 -2.66
C ILE A 90 -2.39 1.51 -2.86
N GLU A 91 -1.13 1.19 -2.62
CA GLU A 91 -0.71 -0.18 -2.43
C GLU A 91 -1.26 -0.71 -1.10
N LEU A 92 -1.98 -1.82 -1.11
CA LEU A 92 -2.50 -2.43 0.12
C LEU A 92 -1.37 -3.08 0.91
N GLY A 93 -1.29 -2.80 2.21
CA GLY A 93 -0.34 -3.43 3.13
C GLY A 93 -0.79 -4.83 3.52
N SER A 94 0.02 -5.53 4.33
CA SER A 94 -0.40 -6.82 4.88
C SER A 94 -1.68 -6.66 5.72
N CYS A 95 -2.73 -7.36 5.33
CA CYS A 95 -4.04 -7.34 6.00
C CYS A 95 -4.27 -8.63 6.76
N ARG A 96 -5.19 -8.59 7.74
CA ARG A 96 -5.60 -9.80 8.47
C ARG A 96 -6.53 -10.67 7.65
N GLY A 97 -7.41 -10.06 6.86
CA GLY A 97 -8.39 -10.76 6.05
C GLY A 97 -8.94 -9.89 4.93
N VAL A 98 -9.57 -10.57 3.97
CA VAL A 98 -10.26 -9.97 2.84
C VAL A 98 -11.60 -10.69 2.57
N ILE A 99 -12.58 -9.96 2.03
CA ILE A 99 -13.86 -10.52 1.58
C ILE A 99 -14.32 -9.78 0.33
N SER A 100 -14.97 -10.49 -0.59
CA SER A 100 -15.63 -9.87 -1.74
C SER A 100 -17.05 -9.48 -1.36
N TYR A 101 -17.47 -8.27 -1.70
CA TYR A 101 -18.85 -7.81 -1.52
C TYR A 101 -19.18 -6.75 -2.57
N SER A 102 -20.35 -6.81 -3.21
CA SER A 102 -20.80 -5.89 -4.26
C SER A 102 -19.74 -5.59 -5.34
N SER A 103 -19.14 -6.65 -5.91
CA SER A 103 -18.08 -6.57 -6.92
C SER A 103 -16.84 -5.76 -6.51
N ARG A 104 -16.60 -5.62 -5.20
CA ARG A 104 -15.42 -4.99 -4.61
C ARG A 104 -14.71 -5.96 -3.68
N LEU A 105 -13.44 -5.71 -3.42
CA LEU A 105 -12.67 -6.40 -2.40
C LEU A 105 -12.57 -5.50 -1.15
N PHE A 106 -12.95 -6.04 0.00
CA PHE A 106 -12.83 -5.38 1.30
C PHE A 106 -11.70 -6.03 2.09
N ALA A 107 -10.79 -5.23 2.63
CA ALA A 107 -9.68 -5.66 3.47
C ALA A 107 -9.76 -4.98 4.84
N TRP A 108 -9.32 -5.66 5.90
CA TRP A 108 -9.32 -5.10 7.26
C TRP A 108 -8.06 -5.45 8.04
N SER A 109 -7.83 -4.68 9.12
CA SER A 109 -6.65 -4.81 9.97
C SER A 109 -5.34 -4.75 9.16
N GLU A 110 -5.29 -3.83 8.19
CA GLU A 110 -4.07 -3.55 7.43
C GLU A 110 -3.00 -3.00 8.37
N GLN A 111 -1.78 -3.48 8.19
CA GLN A 111 -0.60 -2.86 8.77
C GLN A 111 -0.49 -1.40 8.31
N ASN A 112 -0.54 -0.48 9.27
CA ASN A 112 -0.54 0.95 8.99
C ASN A 112 0.82 1.36 8.41
N LYS A 113 0.84 2.37 7.54
CA LYS A 113 2.05 2.91 6.90
C LYS A 113 1.86 4.37 6.53
N VAL A 114 2.96 5.11 6.36
CA VAL A 114 2.92 6.47 5.84
C VAL A 114 2.59 6.42 4.35
N MET A 115 1.50 7.08 3.95
CA MET A 115 0.92 6.94 2.61
C MET A 115 1.50 7.90 1.57
N ASN A 116 2.08 9.02 2.02
CA ASN A 116 2.46 10.13 1.13
C ASN A 116 3.93 10.04 0.68
N LEU A 117 4.61 8.95 0.98
CA LEU A 117 5.94 8.67 0.46
C LEU A 117 5.81 7.77 -0.79
N ARG A 118 6.72 7.96 -1.75
CA ARG A 118 6.59 7.40 -3.11
C ARG A 118 7.43 6.15 -3.29
N ASN A 119 6.84 5.18 -4.00
CA ASN A 119 7.50 3.98 -4.53
C ASN A 119 8.29 3.16 -3.51
N TRP A 120 7.59 2.69 -2.47
CA TRP A 120 8.21 2.01 -1.33
C TRP A 120 8.42 0.52 -1.50
N SER A 121 7.71 -0.07 -2.45
CA SER A 121 7.89 -1.41 -3.02
C SER A 121 8.90 -1.45 -4.16
N PHE A 122 9.42 -0.30 -4.61
CA PHE A 122 10.34 -0.16 -5.75
C PHE A 122 9.77 -0.56 -7.13
N ASP A 123 8.49 -0.93 -7.19
CA ASP A 123 7.77 -1.34 -8.41
C ASP A 123 7.25 -0.16 -9.26
N GLY A 124 7.32 1.06 -8.75
CA GLY A 124 6.83 2.28 -9.40
C GLY A 124 7.65 2.75 -10.61
N GLY A 125 8.68 2.00 -10.99
CA GLY A 125 9.44 2.21 -12.21
C GLY A 125 10.92 2.57 -12.01
N ILE A 126 11.65 2.65 -13.12
CA ILE A 126 13.09 2.98 -13.14
C ILE A 126 13.28 4.48 -13.33
N GLY A 127 14.02 5.10 -12.40
CA GLY A 127 14.53 6.46 -12.52
C GLY A 127 15.90 6.52 -13.22
N GLY A 128 16.15 7.61 -13.93
CA GLY A 128 17.41 7.90 -14.63
C GLY A 128 17.21 8.23 -16.11
N VAL A 129 17.78 9.36 -16.55
CA VAL A 129 17.90 9.66 -17.98
C VAL A 129 19.21 9.04 -18.46
N GLY A 130 19.15 7.94 -19.20
CA GLY A 130 20.32 7.29 -19.81
C GLY A 130 20.73 5.94 -19.20
N LEU A 131 21.39 5.12 -20.03
CA LEU A 131 21.66 3.68 -19.90
C LEU A 131 22.64 3.26 -18.77
N GLY A 132 22.76 4.00 -17.66
CA GLY A 132 23.87 3.83 -16.72
C GLY A 132 23.53 3.57 -15.25
N THR A 133 22.34 3.89 -14.76
CA THR A 133 22.02 3.70 -13.34
C THR A 133 20.54 3.45 -13.14
N LEU A 134 20.19 2.20 -12.80
CA LEU A 134 18.82 1.79 -12.50
C LEU A 134 18.56 2.07 -11.02
N TYR A 135 17.91 3.16 -10.66
CA TYR A 135 17.42 3.39 -9.28
C TYR A 135 15.89 3.52 -9.30
N PRO A 136 15.20 3.23 -8.18
CA PRO A 136 13.73 3.32 -8.15
C PRO A 136 13.25 4.76 -8.36
N LEU A 137 12.25 4.94 -9.23
CA LEU A 137 11.59 6.23 -9.44
C LEU A 137 11.03 6.77 -8.12
N GLY A 138 11.11 8.07 -7.87
CA GLY A 138 10.73 8.68 -6.59
C GLY A 138 11.83 8.63 -5.52
N TRP A 139 12.93 7.91 -5.77
CA TRP A 139 14.13 7.95 -4.94
C TRP A 139 15.28 8.63 -5.67
N THR A 140 16.20 9.19 -4.90
CA THR A 140 17.46 9.78 -5.40
C THR A 140 18.64 9.01 -4.83
N LEU A 141 19.53 8.57 -5.72
CA LEU A 141 20.78 7.95 -5.32
C LEU A 141 21.72 9.01 -4.70
N ASP A 142 22.26 8.73 -3.52
CA ASP A 142 23.17 9.67 -2.86
C ASP A 142 24.46 9.83 -3.67
N PRO A 143 24.90 11.07 -3.99
CA PRO A 143 26.07 11.28 -4.83
C PRO A 143 27.39 10.75 -4.23
N ALA A 144 27.49 10.65 -2.90
CA ALA A 144 28.73 10.25 -2.23
C ALA A 144 28.73 8.76 -1.85
N ASN A 145 27.59 8.23 -1.42
CA ASN A 145 27.45 6.89 -0.82
C ASN A 145 26.53 5.97 -1.62
N GLY A 146 26.03 6.41 -2.78
CA GLY A 146 25.11 5.66 -3.63
C GLY A 146 25.75 4.52 -4.44
N ALA A 147 27.07 4.44 -4.47
CA ALA A 147 27.77 3.41 -5.25
C ALA A 147 27.31 1.99 -4.88
N GLY A 148 27.27 1.10 -5.89
CA GLY A 148 26.85 -0.30 -5.77
C GLY A 148 25.36 -0.52 -5.51
N GLY A 149 24.57 0.54 -5.48
CA GLY A 149 23.12 0.50 -5.40
C GLY A 149 22.46 0.44 -6.77
N SER A 150 21.52 -0.48 -6.98
CA SER A 150 20.71 -0.55 -8.20
C SER A 150 19.39 -1.30 -7.99
N LEU A 151 18.40 -1.06 -8.84
CA LEU A 151 17.24 -1.95 -8.96
C LEU A 151 17.69 -3.33 -9.45
N SER A 152 17.17 -4.36 -8.80
CA SER A 152 17.21 -5.75 -9.24
C SER A 152 15.85 -6.12 -9.81
N LEU A 153 15.83 -6.59 -11.06
CA LEU A 153 14.62 -6.81 -11.84
C LEU A 153 13.89 -8.13 -11.52
N GLY A 154 14.13 -8.69 -10.33
CA GLY A 154 13.49 -9.92 -9.85
C GLY A 154 13.54 -10.00 -8.33
N SER A 155 12.46 -9.56 -7.68
CA SER A 155 12.20 -9.92 -6.29
C SER A 155 11.65 -11.34 -6.22
N ALA A 156 11.95 -12.06 -5.13
CA ALA A 156 11.33 -13.35 -4.83
C ALA A 156 9.93 -13.20 -4.19
N VAL A 157 9.53 -11.98 -3.81
CA VAL A 157 8.18 -11.69 -3.30
C VAL A 157 7.28 -11.29 -4.46
N PHE A 158 7.54 -10.13 -5.08
CA PHE A 158 6.80 -9.62 -6.24
C PHE A 158 7.60 -8.52 -6.92
N GLY A 159 7.49 -8.41 -8.25
CA GLY A 159 8.06 -7.28 -8.99
C GLY A 159 9.59 -7.14 -8.85
N TRP A 160 10.04 -5.96 -8.44
CA TRP A 160 11.44 -5.56 -8.32
C TRP A 160 11.87 -5.38 -6.88
N CYS A 161 13.18 -5.30 -6.65
CA CYS A 161 13.72 -4.93 -5.35
C CYS A 161 14.93 -4.01 -5.52
N TYR A 162 15.27 -3.23 -4.50
CA TYR A 162 16.51 -2.48 -4.47
C TYR A 162 17.66 -3.36 -3.97
N GLN A 163 18.78 -3.37 -4.67
CA GLN A 163 19.95 -4.17 -4.34
C GLN A 163 21.15 -3.27 -4.03
N ILE A 164 21.84 -3.57 -2.93
CA ILE A 164 23.14 -3.01 -2.57
C ILE A 164 24.17 -4.13 -2.70
N SER A 165 25.09 -4.01 -3.66
CA SER A 165 26.10 -5.02 -3.97
C SER A 165 27.51 -4.45 -3.80
N ASN A 166 28.20 -4.82 -2.72
CA ASN A 166 29.58 -4.37 -2.51
C ASN A 166 30.57 -5.28 -3.27
N GLN A 167 31.04 -4.80 -4.41
CA GLN A 167 32.10 -5.44 -5.22
C GLN A 167 33.37 -4.60 -5.29
N SER A 168 33.55 -3.66 -4.36
CA SER A 168 34.63 -2.67 -4.40
C SER A 168 36.01 -3.22 -4.03
N GLY A 169 36.11 -4.48 -3.61
CA GLY A 169 37.34 -5.10 -3.10
C GLY A 169 37.67 -4.75 -1.65
N ILE A 170 36.92 -3.82 -1.03
CA ILE A 170 37.13 -3.36 0.35
C ILE A 170 35.81 -3.30 1.14
N THR A 171 35.92 -3.19 2.46
CA THR A 171 34.77 -2.88 3.32
C THR A 171 34.34 -1.43 3.09
N GLN A 172 33.05 -1.21 2.87
CA GLN A 172 32.48 0.11 2.65
C GLN A 172 31.80 0.60 3.93
N ALA A 173 32.17 1.78 4.41
CA ALA A 173 31.61 2.36 5.63
C ALA A 173 30.14 2.78 5.46
N ALA A 174 29.80 3.35 4.30
CA ALA A 174 28.45 3.65 3.85
C ALA A 174 28.34 3.34 2.35
N TYR A 175 27.29 2.64 1.93
CA TYR A 175 27.18 2.13 0.56
C TYR A 175 25.72 1.94 0.12
N GLY A 176 25.46 2.03 -1.19
CA GLY A 176 24.14 1.88 -1.79
C GLY A 176 23.07 2.78 -1.17
N MET A 177 23.40 4.03 -0.86
CA MET A 177 22.46 4.95 -0.21
C MET A 177 21.42 5.50 -1.19
N LEU A 178 20.13 5.30 -0.86
CA LEU A 178 19.00 5.99 -1.47
C LEU A 178 18.37 6.98 -0.50
N THR A 179 17.82 8.05 -1.05
CA THR A 179 17.20 9.15 -0.30
C THR A 179 15.86 9.57 -0.92
N GLN A 180 14.95 10.04 -0.08
CA GLN A 180 13.69 10.68 -0.48
C GLN A 180 13.32 11.76 0.54
N PRO A 181 12.70 12.89 0.14
CA PRO A 181 12.16 13.87 1.09
C PRO A 181 11.12 13.24 2.02
N ALA A 182 11.15 13.63 3.30
CA ALA A 182 10.26 13.11 4.35
C ALA A 182 9.57 14.22 5.16
N TRP A 183 9.66 15.48 4.73
CA TRP A 183 9.00 16.60 5.40
C TRP A 183 7.54 16.78 4.96
N GLN A 184 7.30 17.06 3.68
CA GLN A 184 5.98 17.24 3.08
C GLN A 184 5.97 16.71 1.64
N ASP A 185 4.79 16.35 1.16
CA ASP A 185 4.59 15.92 -0.23
C ASP A 185 4.41 17.10 -1.20
N GLU A 186 4.15 16.81 -2.48
CA GLU A 186 3.95 17.83 -3.51
C GLU A 186 2.71 18.71 -3.29
N PHE A 187 1.78 18.29 -2.43
CA PHE A 187 0.57 19.02 -2.05
C PHE A 187 0.72 19.75 -0.70
N GLN A 188 1.95 19.84 -0.17
CA GLN A 188 2.27 20.46 1.11
C GLN A 188 1.65 19.74 2.33
N VAL A 189 1.27 18.47 2.17
CA VAL A 189 0.79 17.65 3.29
C VAL A 189 2.00 17.09 4.04
N PRO A 190 2.08 17.24 5.37
CA PRO A 190 3.17 16.68 6.15
C PRO A 190 3.28 15.17 5.99
N ILE A 191 4.49 14.70 5.71
CA ILE A 191 4.80 13.27 5.58
C ILE A 191 5.11 12.70 6.98
N ILE A 192 6.13 13.25 7.63
CA ILE A 192 6.44 12.99 9.04
C ILE A 192 5.79 14.09 9.87
N ASN A 193 4.91 13.69 10.79
CA ASN A 193 4.18 14.61 11.65
C ASN A 193 5.01 15.02 12.88
N ALA A 194 4.87 16.27 13.29
CA ALA A 194 5.47 16.75 14.53
C ALA A 194 4.95 15.93 15.73
N SER A 195 5.81 15.79 16.75
CA SER A 195 5.48 15.07 18.00
C SER A 195 4.98 13.63 17.83
N THR A 196 5.21 13.01 16.67
CA THR A 196 4.84 11.62 16.38
C THR A 196 6.08 10.75 16.36
N LEU A 197 6.02 9.59 17.02
CA LEU A 197 7.06 8.57 16.96
C LEU A 197 6.83 7.65 15.77
N TYR A 198 7.92 7.19 15.15
CA TYR A 198 7.86 6.36 13.96
C TYR A 198 8.71 5.10 14.13
N SER A 199 8.13 3.98 13.69
CA SER A 199 8.79 2.70 13.52
C SER A 199 8.84 2.38 12.03
N VAL A 200 9.64 1.40 11.64
CA VAL A 200 9.76 0.97 10.24
C VAL A 200 9.75 -0.55 10.14
N ARG A 201 9.08 -1.06 9.11
CA ARG A 201 9.20 -2.45 8.64
C ARG A 201 10.01 -2.50 7.36
N LEU A 202 10.90 -3.48 7.26
CA LEU A 202 11.75 -3.72 6.10
C LEU A 202 11.59 -5.17 5.66
N CYS A 203 11.23 -5.39 4.41
CA CYS A 203 11.30 -6.71 3.79
C CYS A 203 12.64 -6.82 3.07
N ALA A 204 13.58 -7.60 3.61
CA ALA A 204 14.94 -7.67 3.08
C ALA A 204 15.59 -9.05 3.22
N ALA A 205 16.64 -9.30 2.45
CA ALA A 205 17.49 -10.49 2.51
C ALA A 205 18.96 -10.11 2.30
N VAL A 206 19.87 -11.01 2.68
CA VAL A 206 21.32 -10.83 2.50
C VAL A 206 21.99 -12.09 1.95
N ASN A 207 23.00 -11.91 1.11
CA ASN A 207 23.86 -12.97 0.59
C ASN A 207 25.33 -12.53 0.67
N PRO A 208 26.26 -13.33 1.24
CA PRO A 208 26.00 -14.60 1.95
C PRO A 208 25.18 -14.40 3.23
N ALA A 209 24.58 -15.49 3.72
CA ALA A 209 23.97 -15.50 5.04
C ALA A 209 24.99 -15.03 6.09
N GLN A 210 24.50 -14.34 7.12
CA GLN A 210 25.33 -13.85 8.22
C GLN A 210 26.48 -12.92 7.79
N ALA A 211 26.26 -12.09 6.78
CA ALA A 211 27.22 -11.07 6.39
C ALA A 211 27.50 -10.08 7.55
N SER A 212 28.64 -9.39 7.51
CA SER A 212 28.99 -8.35 8.49
C SER A 212 28.57 -6.97 8.00
N GLY A 213 28.15 -6.11 8.94
CA GLY A 213 27.63 -4.77 8.69
C GLY A 213 26.17 -4.64 9.15
N ASN A 214 25.55 -3.52 8.77
CA ASN A 214 24.14 -3.26 9.05
C ASN A 214 23.40 -2.77 7.79
N LEU A 215 22.13 -3.09 7.68
CA LEU A 215 21.19 -2.35 6.86
C LEU A 215 20.56 -1.26 7.73
N VAL A 216 20.67 -0.01 7.32
CA VAL A 216 20.25 1.16 8.10
C VAL A 216 19.15 1.91 7.37
N VAL A 217 18.10 2.26 8.10
CA VAL A 217 17.10 3.24 7.69
C VAL A 217 17.08 4.37 8.70
N ASP A 218 17.19 5.61 8.23
CA ASP A 218 17.24 6.77 9.11
C ASP A 218 16.47 7.97 8.56
N LEU A 219 16.17 8.90 9.48
CA LEU A 219 15.69 10.23 9.17
C LEU A 219 16.84 11.21 9.37
N PHE A 220 17.28 11.87 8.32
CA PHE A 220 18.46 12.72 8.29
C PHE A 220 18.11 14.15 7.90
N SER A 221 18.72 15.14 8.56
CA SER A 221 18.59 16.55 8.20
C SER A 221 19.96 17.07 7.70
N PRO A 222 20.12 17.32 6.40
CA PRO A 222 21.37 17.84 5.82
C PRO A 222 21.89 19.13 6.47
N SER A 223 21.01 20.08 6.78
CA SER A 223 21.34 21.34 7.43
C SER A 223 21.87 21.18 8.85
N LYS A 224 21.41 20.14 9.57
CA LYS A 224 21.91 19.80 10.90
C LYS A 224 23.09 18.82 10.87
N GLY A 225 23.31 18.15 9.73
CA GLY A 225 24.37 17.15 9.56
C GLY A 225 24.21 15.90 10.42
N VAL A 226 23.00 15.60 10.90
CA VAL A 226 22.74 14.50 11.85
C VAL A 226 21.52 13.68 11.47
N ALA A 227 21.58 12.38 11.80
CA ALA A 227 20.40 11.52 11.84
C ALA A 227 19.59 11.85 13.11
N LEU A 228 18.31 12.13 12.94
CA LEU A 228 17.37 12.47 14.00
C LEU A 228 16.62 11.24 14.53
N GLY A 229 16.62 10.15 13.76
CA GLY A 229 16.14 8.83 14.14
C GLY A 229 16.79 7.79 13.23
N SER A 230 17.04 6.59 13.75
CA SER A 230 17.64 5.50 12.99
C SER A 230 17.14 4.15 13.50
N PHE A 231 16.93 3.23 12.57
CA PHE A 231 16.74 1.81 12.81
C PHE A 231 17.80 1.04 12.01
N SER A 232 18.44 0.08 12.66
CA SER A 232 19.55 -0.68 12.09
C SER A 232 19.32 -2.17 12.29
N VAL A 233 19.39 -2.92 11.20
CA VAL A 233 19.31 -4.39 11.19
C VAL A 233 20.71 -4.94 10.95
N PRO A 234 21.31 -5.66 11.92
CA PRO A 234 22.57 -6.34 11.70
C PRO A 234 22.44 -7.37 10.58
N LEU A 235 23.32 -7.30 9.58
CA LEU A 235 23.33 -8.27 8.47
C LEU A 235 23.58 -9.70 8.97
N ALA A 236 24.25 -9.83 10.12
CA ALA A 236 24.46 -11.10 10.82
C ALA A 236 23.15 -11.77 11.27
N SER A 237 22.08 -10.98 11.48
CA SER A 237 20.75 -11.47 11.87
C SER A 237 19.84 -11.75 10.67
N MET A 238 20.29 -11.40 9.46
CA MET A 238 19.49 -11.54 8.25
C MET A 238 19.67 -12.91 7.59
N THR A 239 18.62 -13.35 6.89
CA THR A 239 18.57 -14.58 6.10
C THR A 239 18.78 -14.32 4.61
N THR A 240 19.06 -15.39 3.85
CA THR A 240 19.13 -15.36 2.38
C THR A 240 17.77 -15.33 1.70
N THR A 241 16.69 -15.60 2.43
CA THR A 241 15.31 -15.38 2.00
C THR A 241 14.76 -14.09 2.59
N PHE A 242 13.82 -13.46 1.90
CA PHE A 242 13.16 -12.25 2.38
C PHE A 242 12.46 -12.51 3.71
N GLN A 243 12.69 -11.64 4.68
CA GLN A 243 12.03 -11.61 5.97
C GLN A 243 11.68 -10.17 6.33
N ILE A 244 10.68 -10.02 7.21
CA ILE A 244 10.28 -8.72 7.73
C ILE A 244 11.06 -8.42 9.01
N TYR A 245 11.84 -7.35 8.99
CA TYR A 245 12.50 -6.78 10.17
C TYR A 245 11.76 -5.51 10.57
N SER A 246 11.48 -5.36 11.86
CA SER A 246 10.71 -4.22 12.37
C SER A 246 11.36 -3.65 13.62
N GLY A 247 11.33 -2.32 13.76
CA GLY A 247 11.79 -1.66 14.97
C GLY A 247 11.50 -0.17 14.99
N THR A 248 11.81 0.44 16.12
CA THR A 248 11.59 1.89 16.33
C THR A 248 12.71 2.67 15.66
N MET A 249 12.35 3.59 14.76
CA MET A 249 13.29 4.46 14.05
C MET A 249 13.43 5.81 14.74
N LEU A 250 12.31 6.41 15.16
CA LEU A 250 12.26 7.71 15.82
C LEU A 250 11.71 7.53 17.24
N THR A 251 12.58 7.66 18.23
CA THR A 251 12.25 7.52 19.66
C THR A 251 11.88 8.84 20.33
N VAL A 252 12.20 9.98 19.69
CA VAL A 252 11.86 11.32 20.15
C VAL A 252 11.15 12.06 19.02
N GLY A 253 9.92 12.52 19.27
CA GLY A 253 9.13 13.23 18.26
C GLY A 253 9.80 14.55 17.87
N LEU A 254 9.81 14.85 16.57
CA LEU A 254 10.40 16.07 16.04
C LEU A 254 9.47 17.27 16.32
N GLN A 255 10.04 18.40 16.73
CA GLN A 255 9.31 19.66 16.87
C GLN A 255 10.26 20.87 16.77
N PRO A 256 10.18 21.70 15.71
CA PRO A 256 9.50 21.42 14.44
C PRO A 256 10.17 20.29 13.65
N VAL A 257 9.44 19.71 12.71
CA VAL A 257 10.02 18.81 11.70
C VAL A 257 10.91 19.64 10.76
N PRO A 258 12.19 19.30 10.56
CA PRO A 258 13.07 20.06 9.67
C PRO A 258 12.57 20.04 8.22
N PRO A 259 12.59 21.19 7.51
CA PRO A 259 12.15 21.26 6.12
C PRO A 259 12.95 20.42 5.13
N ASP A 260 14.20 20.11 5.48
CA ASP A 260 15.14 19.33 4.68
C ASP A 260 15.21 17.86 5.09
N LEU A 261 14.24 17.38 5.87
CA LEU A 261 14.23 16.01 6.36
C LEU A 261 14.19 15.02 5.19
N LEU A 262 15.15 14.09 5.18
CA LEU A 262 15.25 12.98 4.25
C LEU A 262 15.04 11.67 4.99
N ILE A 263 14.31 10.74 4.38
CA ILE A 263 14.42 9.32 4.73
C ILE A 263 15.52 8.71 3.87
N ARG A 264 16.41 7.93 4.49
CA ARG A 264 17.50 7.25 3.79
C ARG A 264 17.50 5.77 4.10
N ILE A 265 17.92 4.98 3.12
CA ILE A 265 18.25 3.56 3.29
C ILE A 265 19.64 3.29 2.72
N TRP A 266 20.48 2.59 3.46
CA TRP A 266 21.86 2.35 3.08
C TRP A 266 22.50 1.20 3.88
N ALA A 267 23.62 0.67 3.39
CA ALA A 267 24.40 -0.35 4.07
C ALA A 267 25.60 0.26 4.79
N GLN A 268 25.78 -0.09 6.06
CA GLN A 268 26.87 0.36 6.91
C GLN A 268 27.90 -0.75 7.13
N ASN A 269 29.19 -0.41 7.01
CA ASN A 269 30.31 -1.32 7.28
C ASN A 269 30.19 -2.67 6.54
N VAL A 270 29.72 -2.63 5.30
CA VAL A 270 29.43 -3.83 4.50
C VAL A 270 30.71 -4.38 3.87
N LEU A 271 30.99 -5.67 4.10
CA LEU A 271 32.18 -6.33 3.54
C LEU A 271 32.09 -6.50 2.02
N ASN A 272 33.24 -6.62 1.36
CA ASN A 272 33.30 -6.99 -0.05
C ASN A 272 32.66 -8.37 -0.28
N GLY A 273 31.87 -8.48 -1.35
CA GLY A 273 31.11 -9.68 -1.73
C GLY A 273 29.71 -9.78 -1.13
N ALA A 274 29.32 -8.89 -0.21
CA ALA A 274 27.98 -8.89 0.35
C ALA A 274 26.98 -8.20 -0.58
N VAL A 275 25.82 -8.84 -0.74
CA VAL A 275 24.67 -8.36 -1.50
C VAL A 275 23.46 -8.32 -0.58
N ILE A 276 22.85 -7.14 -0.47
CA ILE A 276 21.63 -6.92 0.32
C ILE A 276 20.52 -6.61 -0.68
N THR A 277 19.39 -7.29 -0.58
CA THR A 277 18.19 -7.02 -1.37
C THR A 277 17.07 -6.54 -0.47
N ILE A 278 16.40 -5.46 -0.86
CA ILE A 278 15.32 -4.81 -0.11
C ILE A 278 14.12 -4.72 -1.04
N ASP A 279 13.06 -5.41 -0.67
CA ASP A 279 11.80 -5.45 -1.43
C ASP A 279 10.90 -4.27 -1.04
N ARG A 280 10.81 -3.96 0.26
CA ARG A 280 9.91 -2.92 0.74
C ARG A 280 10.38 -2.21 1.99
N ILE A 281 10.04 -0.93 2.10
CA ILE A 281 10.22 -0.12 3.29
C ILE A 281 8.89 0.50 3.71
N GLU A 282 8.44 0.27 4.94
CA GLU A 282 7.17 0.81 5.45
C GLU A 282 7.36 1.47 6.82
N PRO A 283 7.69 2.78 6.84
CA PRO A 283 7.51 3.59 8.04
C PRO A 283 6.05 3.70 8.47
N PHE A 284 5.81 3.70 9.78
CA PHE A 284 4.48 3.80 10.38
C PHE A 284 4.54 4.46 11.77
N PRO A 285 3.45 5.10 12.24
CA PRO A 285 3.41 5.66 13.59
C PRO A 285 3.53 4.56 14.65
N THR A 286 4.50 4.66 15.56
CA THR A 286 4.85 3.60 16.53
C THR A 286 3.65 3.16 17.38
N TYR A 287 2.79 4.10 17.77
CA TYR A 287 1.62 3.81 18.61
C TYR A 287 0.40 3.29 17.85
N ASN A 288 0.40 3.40 16.51
CA ASN A 288 -0.69 2.94 15.65
C ASN A 288 -0.15 2.04 14.52
N PRO A 289 0.38 0.83 14.84
CA PRO A 289 1.02 -0.04 13.86
C PRO A 289 0.05 -0.72 12.89
N VAL A 290 -1.24 -0.75 13.21
CA VAL A 290 -2.30 -1.43 12.45
C VAL A 290 -3.53 -0.54 12.44
N THR A 291 -4.18 -0.45 11.28
CA THR A 291 -5.48 0.22 11.12
C THR A 291 -6.58 -0.76 11.49
N THR A 292 -7.07 -0.71 12.72
CA THR A 292 -7.93 -1.75 13.29
C THR A 292 -9.42 -1.45 13.20
N THR A 293 -9.83 -0.19 13.07
CA THR A 293 -11.24 0.22 13.20
C THR A 293 -11.94 0.49 11.86
N ALA A 294 -11.22 0.34 10.75
CA ALA A 294 -11.73 0.59 9.41
C ALA A 294 -11.36 -0.55 8.46
N MET A 295 -12.22 -0.73 7.47
CA MET A 295 -11.99 -1.54 6.29
C MET A 295 -11.56 -0.64 5.14
N LYS A 296 -10.85 -1.22 4.16
CA LYS A 296 -10.53 -0.60 2.88
C LYS A 296 -11.21 -1.37 1.78
N ALA A 297 -11.94 -0.66 0.94
CA ALA A 297 -12.63 -1.20 -0.21
C ALA A 297 -11.90 -0.82 -1.50
N SER A 298 -11.87 -1.76 -2.44
CA SER A 298 -11.46 -1.49 -3.81
C SER A 298 -12.55 -0.73 -4.58
N TYR A 299 -12.21 -0.24 -5.77
CA TYR A 299 -13.20 0.22 -6.73
C TYR A 299 -14.04 -0.95 -7.27
N VAL A 300 -15.25 -0.62 -7.73
CA VAL A 300 -16.20 -1.59 -8.29
C VAL A 300 -15.63 -2.18 -9.58
N ASN A 301 -15.67 -3.51 -9.70
CA ASN A 301 -15.09 -4.26 -10.82
C ASN A 301 -13.57 -4.05 -11.02
N ASP A 302 -12.88 -3.50 -10.02
CA ASP A 302 -11.44 -3.30 -10.01
C ASP A 302 -10.88 -3.60 -8.62
N GLN A 303 -10.70 -4.90 -8.36
CA GLN A 303 -10.39 -5.46 -7.04
C GLN A 303 -8.97 -5.13 -6.54
N GLU A 304 -8.11 -4.57 -7.38
CA GLU A 304 -6.75 -4.19 -7.04
C GLU A 304 -6.62 -2.69 -6.70
N ALA A 305 -7.63 -1.88 -7.04
CA ALA A 305 -7.58 -0.43 -6.88
C ALA A 305 -8.25 0.03 -5.59
N PHE A 306 -7.48 0.09 -4.50
CA PHE A 306 -7.94 0.59 -3.20
C PHE A 306 -7.77 2.10 -3.09
N ASP A 307 -8.86 2.82 -2.77
CA ASP A 307 -8.82 4.26 -2.57
C ASP A 307 -8.66 4.65 -1.10
N GLN A 308 -7.76 5.61 -0.83
CA GLN A 308 -7.45 6.06 0.52
C GLN A 308 -8.56 6.88 1.21
N VAL A 309 -9.50 7.44 0.46
CA VAL A 309 -10.47 8.42 0.94
C VAL A 309 -11.91 7.90 0.84
N THR A 310 -12.34 7.46 -0.33
CA THR A 310 -13.67 6.95 -0.61
C THR A 310 -13.81 5.46 -0.36
N GLY A 311 -12.70 4.71 -0.43
CA GLY A 311 -12.65 3.29 -0.11
C GLY A 311 -12.58 2.97 1.38
N VAL A 312 -12.27 3.95 2.25
CA VAL A 312 -12.17 3.71 3.70
C VAL A 312 -13.56 3.76 4.34
N CYS A 313 -13.99 2.64 4.91
CA CYS A 313 -15.31 2.51 5.52
C CYS A 313 -15.28 1.70 6.81
N GLY A 314 -16.30 1.85 7.63
CA GLY A 314 -16.46 1.04 8.84
C GLY A 314 -17.34 1.73 9.86
N PRO A 315 -17.90 0.98 10.80
CA PRO A 315 -18.68 1.55 11.90
C PRO A 315 -17.81 2.42 12.81
N ALA A 316 -18.17 3.69 12.97
CA ALA A 316 -17.48 4.64 13.84
C ALA A 316 -17.78 4.38 15.33
N GLN A 317 -18.90 3.71 15.61
CA GLN A 317 -19.33 3.32 16.95
C GLN A 317 -18.47 2.16 17.46
N ASN A 318 -18.14 2.23 18.76
CA ASN A 318 -17.29 1.30 19.48
C ASN A 318 -15.85 1.18 18.91
N SER A 319 -14.85 1.45 19.74
CA SER A 319 -13.44 1.52 19.32
C SER A 319 -12.73 0.15 19.25
N GLN A 320 -13.46 -0.97 19.28
CA GLN A 320 -12.83 -2.28 19.22
C GLN A 320 -12.32 -2.60 17.79
N PRO A 321 -11.25 -3.39 17.67
CA PRO A 321 -10.73 -3.80 16.37
C PRO A 321 -11.73 -4.65 15.59
N ILE A 322 -11.78 -4.46 14.27
CA ILE A 322 -12.44 -5.33 13.30
C ILE A 322 -11.53 -6.55 13.08
N ASN A 323 -12.02 -7.72 13.48
CA ASN A 323 -11.27 -8.97 13.43
C ASN A 323 -11.78 -9.92 12.34
N GLY A 324 -12.98 -9.66 11.80
CA GLY A 324 -13.57 -10.43 10.71
C GLY A 324 -14.60 -9.64 9.92
N ALA A 325 -15.00 -10.22 8.79
CA ALA A 325 -16.12 -9.77 7.98
C ALA A 325 -16.82 -10.98 7.35
N MET A 326 -18.12 -10.85 7.12
CA MET A 326 -18.93 -11.88 6.46
C MET A 326 -20.02 -11.24 5.60
N GLU A 327 -20.48 -11.96 4.58
CA GLU A 327 -21.64 -11.59 3.78
C GLU A 327 -22.79 -12.53 4.14
N LEU A 328 -23.92 -11.97 4.56
CA LEU A 328 -25.09 -12.74 4.94
C LEU A 328 -26.36 -11.91 4.65
N PHE A 329 -27.41 -12.53 4.09
CA PHE A 329 -28.65 -11.82 3.71
C PHE A 329 -28.40 -10.57 2.82
N ASP A 330 -27.45 -10.65 1.88
CA ASP A 330 -27.01 -9.56 0.99
C ASP A 330 -26.42 -8.33 1.71
N LEU A 331 -26.11 -8.46 3.01
CA LEU A 331 -25.48 -7.43 3.81
C LEU A 331 -24.02 -7.79 4.11
N LEU A 332 -23.16 -6.78 4.10
CA LEU A 332 -21.79 -6.89 4.60
C LEU A 332 -21.80 -6.67 6.11
N TYR A 333 -21.31 -7.65 6.87
CA TYR A 333 -21.13 -7.55 8.31
C TYR A 333 -19.67 -7.30 8.65
N ALA A 334 -19.42 -6.31 9.52
CA ALA A 334 -18.15 -6.07 10.18
C ALA A 334 -18.18 -6.67 11.59
N LEU A 335 -17.30 -7.64 11.83
CA LEU A 335 -17.20 -8.36 13.11
C LEU A 335 -16.07 -7.72 13.94
N LYS A 336 -16.43 -6.89 14.92
CA LYS A 336 -15.46 -6.36 15.90
C LYS A 336 -15.25 -7.34 17.04
N GLU A 337 -14.28 -7.07 17.92
CA GLU A 337 -14.01 -7.93 19.10
C GLU A 337 -15.24 -8.15 19.99
N ARG A 338 -16.15 -7.17 20.11
CA ARG A 338 -17.32 -7.20 21.00
C ARG A 338 -18.60 -6.59 20.42
N SER A 339 -18.65 -6.35 19.12
CA SER A 339 -19.86 -5.82 18.49
C SER A 339 -19.91 -6.17 17.00
N TRP A 340 -21.11 -6.29 16.45
CA TRP A 340 -21.34 -6.51 15.03
C TRP A 340 -22.10 -5.34 14.43
N TYR A 341 -21.70 -4.98 13.21
CA TYR A 341 -22.38 -3.97 12.41
C TYR A 341 -22.64 -4.52 11.02
N SER A 342 -23.74 -4.12 10.41
CA SER A 342 -24.03 -4.43 9.01
C SER A 342 -24.17 -3.17 8.17
N THR A 343 -23.86 -3.31 6.89
CA THR A 343 -24.07 -2.28 5.87
C THR A 343 -24.53 -2.95 4.58
N PHE A 344 -25.04 -2.14 3.66
CA PHE A 344 -25.36 -2.57 2.30
C PHE A 344 -24.84 -1.56 1.29
N ASP A 345 -24.60 -2.03 0.07
CA ASP A 345 -24.37 -1.14 -1.07
C ASP A 345 -25.65 -0.39 -1.42
N ASN A 346 -25.60 0.95 -1.37
CA ASN A 346 -26.74 1.79 -1.71
C ASN A 346 -26.87 2.08 -3.22
N GLY A 347 -25.95 1.58 -4.04
CA GLY A 347 -25.94 1.72 -5.51
C GLY A 347 -25.65 3.13 -6.01
N VAL A 348 -25.30 4.08 -5.14
CA VAL A 348 -25.17 5.51 -5.48
C VAL A 348 -23.84 6.10 -5.01
N THR A 349 -23.37 5.73 -3.82
CA THR A 349 -22.18 6.34 -3.20
C THR A 349 -21.08 5.34 -2.95
N GLU A 350 -19.85 5.82 -2.85
CA GLU A 350 -18.70 5.02 -2.43
C GLU A 350 -18.81 4.54 -0.95
N PRO A 351 -18.07 3.47 -0.57
CA PRO A 351 -18.19 2.81 0.73
C PRO A 351 -18.05 3.71 1.95
N ASN A 352 -17.24 4.77 1.88
CA ASN A 352 -17.09 5.73 2.98
C ASN A 352 -18.38 6.48 3.36
N LYS A 353 -19.41 6.45 2.51
CA LYS A 353 -20.73 7.05 2.76
C LYS A 353 -21.82 6.03 3.07
N TRP A 354 -21.49 4.74 3.13
CA TRP A 354 -22.47 3.73 3.49
C TRP A 354 -22.83 3.79 4.97
N ASN A 355 -24.10 3.51 5.27
CA ASN A 355 -24.63 3.60 6.62
C ASN A 355 -24.45 2.26 7.34
N TRP A 356 -23.68 2.27 8.43
CA TRP A 356 -23.48 1.11 9.29
C TRP A 356 -24.55 1.07 10.39
N LYS A 357 -25.26 -0.06 10.48
CA LYS A 357 -26.27 -0.32 11.51
C LYS A 357 -25.72 -1.31 12.53
N GLU A 358 -25.97 -1.05 13.81
CA GLU A 358 -25.62 -1.99 14.87
C GLU A 358 -26.52 -3.22 14.81
N VAL A 359 -25.90 -4.40 14.83
CA VAL A 359 -26.59 -5.70 14.88
C VAL A 359 -26.53 -6.24 16.30
N SER A 360 -25.37 -6.12 16.96
CA SER A 360 -25.17 -6.51 18.35
C SER A 360 -24.06 -5.70 19.00
N ASN A 361 -24.22 -5.37 20.28
CA ASN A 361 -23.19 -4.74 21.11
C ASN A 361 -22.54 -5.70 22.11
N LYS A 362 -22.81 -7.01 22.00
CA LYS A 362 -22.27 -8.06 22.88
C LYS A 362 -21.44 -9.09 22.12
N VAL A 363 -21.87 -9.42 20.90
CA VAL A 363 -21.23 -10.46 20.10
C VAL A 363 -20.14 -9.87 19.23
N GLY A 364 -19.03 -10.61 19.12
CA GLY A 364 -17.87 -10.21 18.37
C GLY A 364 -17.07 -11.40 17.90
N THR A 365 -15.90 -11.14 17.33
CA THR A 365 -14.95 -12.17 16.89
C THR A 365 -13.54 -11.81 17.34
N ILE A 366 -12.77 -12.81 17.76
CA ILE A 366 -11.43 -12.66 18.34
C ILE A 366 -10.30 -12.86 17.33
N GLY A 367 -10.61 -13.42 16.16
CA GLY A 367 -9.65 -13.70 15.10
C GLY A 367 -10.35 -14.07 13.79
N ILE A 368 -9.55 -14.31 12.74
CA ILE A 368 -10.10 -14.64 11.43
C ILE A 368 -10.69 -16.05 11.35
N ASN A 369 -10.20 -16.95 12.21
CA ASN A 369 -10.68 -18.32 12.30
C ASN A 369 -11.81 -18.48 13.33
N SER A 370 -12.15 -17.45 14.11
CA SER A 370 -13.14 -17.56 15.18
C SER A 370 -14.57 -17.27 14.73
N TYR A 371 -14.86 -17.44 13.45
CA TYR A 371 -16.20 -17.32 12.90
C TYR A 371 -16.33 -18.12 11.60
N ASP A 372 -17.54 -18.56 11.30
CA ASP A 372 -17.92 -19.21 10.05
C ASP A 372 -19.37 -18.83 9.70
N TRP A 373 -19.73 -18.90 8.43
CA TRP A 373 -21.07 -18.55 7.96
C TRP A 373 -21.50 -19.36 6.73
N GLY A 374 -22.81 -19.59 6.62
CA GLY A 374 -23.46 -20.19 5.45
C GLY A 374 -24.60 -19.30 4.94
N GLU A 375 -25.47 -19.84 4.09
CA GLU A 375 -26.52 -19.06 3.40
C GLU A 375 -27.57 -18.42 4.34
N GLY A 376 -27.72 -18.93 5.56
CA GLY A 376 -28.73 -18.44 6.51
C GLY A 376 -28.29 -18.47 7.97
N TRP A 377 -27.00 -18.70 8.24
CA TRP A 377 -26.48 -18.78 9.59
C TRP A 377 -25.06 -18.23 9.67
N ALA A 378 -24.71 -17.74 10.85
CA ALA A 378 -23.34 -17.43 11.20
C ALA A 378 -23.05 -17.92 12.63
N MET A 379 -21.83 -18.38 12.85
CA MET A 379 -21.29 -18.65 14.18
C MET A 379 -20.06 -17.79 14.42
N SER A 380 -19.90 -17.33 15.66
CA SER A 380 -18.67 -16.64 16.04
C SER A 380 -18.35 -16.84 17.52
N ALA A 381 -17.06 -16.85 17.81
CA ALA A 381 -16.51 -16.99 19.14
C ALA A 381 -15.89 -15.66 19.58
N ASN A 382 -16.19 -15.27 20.81
CA ASN A 382 -15.49 -14.21 21.51
C ASN A 382 -15.19 -14.61 22.96
N ARG A 383 -14.72 -13.64 23.75
CA ARG A 383 -14.40 -13.88 25.17
C ARG A 383 -15.56 -14.37 26.02
N GLU A 384 -16.78 -14.02 25.64
CA GLU A 384 -17.99 -14.37 26.37
C GLU A 384 -18.52 -15.76 25.97
N GLY A 385 -18.14 -16.31 24.82
CA GLY A 385 -18.58 -17.62 24.37
C GLY A 385 -18.65 -17.75 22.85
N VAL A 386 -19.22 -18.87 22.41
CA VAL A 386 -19.71 -19.11 21.05
C VAL A 386 -21.17 -18.67 20.92
N PHE A 387 -21.45 -17.94 19.85
CA PHE A 387 -22.76 -17.40 19.49
C PHE A 387 -23.18 -17.90 18.11
N PHE A 388 -24.48 -18.18 17.96
CA PHE A 388 -25.16 -18.52 16.73
C PHE A 388 -26.09 -17.38 16.30
N PHE A 389 -26.16 -17.10 15.01
CA PHE A 389 -26.96 -16.02 14.44
C PHE A 389 -27.67 -16.50 13.17
N GLU A 390 -28.96 -16.21 13.06
CA GLU A 390 -29.82 -16.55 11.90
C GLU A 390 -30.68 -15.35 11.44
N GLY A 391 -30.23 -14.12 11.73
CA GLY A 391 -30.94 -12.87 11.37
C GLY A 391 -31.67 -12.17 12.52
N GLY A 392 -31.77 -12.80 13.69
CA GLY A 392 -32.33 -12.23 14.93
C GLY A 392 -31.27 -11.65 15.88
N GLU A 393 -31.49 -11.73 17.18
CA GLU A 393 -30.42 -11.46 18.16
C GLU A 393 -29.48 -12.68 18.23
N PRO A 394 -28.15 -12.51 18.20
CA PRO A 394 -27.23 -13.63 18.38
C PRO A 394 -27.46 -14.38 19.71
N LEU A 395 -27.59 -15.71 19.63
CA LEU A 395 -27.85 -16.57 20.77
C LEU A 395 -26.58 -17.29 21.22
N LYS A 396 -26.29 -17.29 22.52
CA LYS A 396 -25.14 -18.01 23.07
C LYS A 396 -25.43 -19.52 23.12
N VAL A 397 -24.62 -20.31 22.42
CA VAL A 397 -24.76 -21.78 22.35
C VAL A 397 -23.74 -22.52 23.22
N SER A 398 -22.75 -21.81 23.75
CA SER A 398 -21.65 -22.35 24.56
C SER A 398 -21.94 -22.43 26.07
N GLN A 399 -23.18 -22.22 26.50
CA GLN A 399 -23.50 -22.11 27.94
C GLN A 399 -23.13 -23.37 28.74
N GLU A 400 -23.25 -24.55 28.13
CA GLU A 400 -22.93 -25.83 28.78
C GLU A 400 -21.42 -26.03 29.00
N ILE A 401 -20.59 -25.40 28.17
CA ILE A 401 -19.11 -25.51 28.23
C ILE A 401 -18.46 -24.28 28.86
N GLN A 402 -19.24 -23.40 29.50
CA GLN A 402 -18.71 -22.15 30.08
C GLN A 402 -17.50 -22.36 31.02
N PRO A 403 -17.49 -23.37 31.92
CA PRO A 403 -16.33 -23.58 32.79
C PRO A 403 -15.05 -23.90 32.03
N LEU A 404 -15.14 -24.55 30.85
CA LEU A 404 -13.98 -24.80 29.98
C LEU A 404 -13.60 -23.53 29.22
N TRP A 405 -14.58 -22.76 28.77
CA TRP A 405 -14.36 -21.49 28.07
C TRP A 405 -13.60 -20.47 28.93
N ASP A 406 -13.91 -20.42 30.22
CA ASP A 406 -13.26 -19.53 31.19
C ASP A 406 -11.77 -19.89 31.43
N LEU A 407 -11.34 -21.10 31.05
CA LEU A 407 -9.95 -21.56 31.15
C LEU A 407 -9.10 -21.19 29.92
N ILE A 408 -9.68 -20.56 28.89
CA ILE A 408 -8.96 -20.20 27.67
C ILE A 408 -7.88 -19.16 27.97
N ASN A 409 -6.68 -19.43 27.47
CA ASN A 409 -5.57 -18.47 27.50
C ASN A 409 -5.78 -17.39 26.43
N TRP A 410 -6.53 -16.33 26.78
CA TRP A 410 -6.90 -15.24 25.89
C TRP A 410 -5.75 -14.52 25.14
N PRO A 411 -4.52 -14.41 25.67
CA PRO A 411 -3.34 -14.04 24.90
C PRO A 411 -3.16 -14.82 23.58
N TYR A 412 -3.60 -16.08 23.53
CA TYR A 412 -3.60 -16.93 22.33
C TYR A 412 -5.01 -17.16 21.77
N GLY A 413 -6.00 -16.36 22.17
CA GLY A 413 -7.39 -16.53 21.72
C GLY A 413 -7.57 -16.44 20.21
N TYR A 414 -6.65 -15.77 19.50
CA TYR A 414 -6.64 -15.70 18.04
C TYR A 414 -6.44 -17.06 17.34
N THR A 415 -6.02 -18.11 18.07
CA THR A 415 -5.89 -19.48 17.54
C THR A 415 -7.18 -20.29 17.63
N LEU A 416 -8.24 -19.75 18.25
CA LEU A 416 -9.53 -20.43 18.29
C LEU A 416 -10.11 -20.55 16.88
N TRP A 417 -10.66 -21.72 16.61
CA TRP A 417 -11.26 -22.07 15.33
C TRP A 417 -12.68 -22.59 15.57
N LEU A 418 -13.62 -22.13 14.75
CA LEU A 418 -14.99 -22.62 14.70
C LEU A 418 -15.24 -23.36 13.41
#